data_AF-A0A1D8AF58-F1
#
_entry.id   AF-A0A1D8AF58-F1
#
_cell.length_a   1.000
_cell.length_b   1.000
_cell.length_c   1.000
_cell.angle_alpha   90.00
_cell.angle_beta   90.00
_cell.angle_gamma   90.00
#
_symmetry.space_group_name_H-M   'P 1'
#
loop_
_entity.id
_entity.type
_entity.pdbx_description
1 polymer ?
#
loop_
_entity_poly.entity_id
_entity_poly.type
_entity_poly.pdbx_seq_one_letter_code
_entity_poly.pdbx_strand_id
1 'polypeptide(L)' 'MLGVALLCGFGFTMSLFIALLAFPGDPILQSEAKVGILVGSLISGILGFLVLRIAHREVPISHTAASA' A
#
# COMPACT_ATOMS: atom_id res chain seq x y z
N MET A 1 11.31 7.35 -4.58
CA MET A 1 10.57 6.89 -3.38
C MET A 1 9.04 6.86 -3.55
N LEU A 2 8.45 7.47 -4.60
CA LEU A 2 6.98 7.50 -4.81
C LEU A 2 6.31 6.13 -4.87
N GLY A 3 6.90 5.15 -5.56
CA GLY A 3 6.33 3.80 -5.66
C GLY A 3 6.26 3.06 -4.32
N VAL A 4 7.27 3.23 -3.45
CA VAL A 4 7.29 2.60 -2.11
C VAL A 4 6.30 3.31 -1.17
N ALA A 5 6.13 4.63 -1.29
CA ALA A 5 5.13 5.37 -0.52
C ALA A 5 3.69 4.91 -0.86
N LEU A 6 3.40 4.64 -2.14
CA LEU A 6 2.10 4.12 -2.58
C LEU A 6 1.85 2.67 -2.12
N LEU A 7 2.90 1.83 -2.04
CA LEU A 7 2.81 0.49 -1.45
C LEU A 7 2.63 0.52 0.06
N CYS A 8 3.25 1.47 0.76
CA CYS A 8 3.13 1.63 2.21
C CYS A 8 1.69 1.99 2.63
N GLY A 9 0.92 2.63 1.74
CA GLY A 9 -0.50 2.93 1.93
C GLY A 9 -1.45 1.72 1.90
N PHE A 10 -0.95 0.49 1.73
CA PHE A 10 -1.74 -0.76 1.79
C PHE A 10 -2.13 -1.10 3.25
N GLY A 11 -2.82 -0.19 3.93
CA GLY A 11 -3.17 -0.21 5.35
C GLY A 11 -4.43 -1.01 5.68
N PHE A 12 -4.64 -2.17 5.02
CA PHE A 12 -5.85 -2.99 5.14
C PHE A 12 -6.23 -3.27 6.59
N THR A 13 -5.28 -3.78 7.40
CA THR A 13 -5.52 -4.19 8.79
C THR A 13 -5.79 -3.01 9.73
N MET A 14 -5.03 -1.91 9.59
CA MET A 14 -5.21 -0.71 10.42
C MET A 14 -6.51 0.02 10.07
N SER A 15 -6.87 0.07 8.80
CA SER A 15 -8.12 0.70 8.34
C SER A 15 -9.35 -0.09 8.79
N LEU A 16 -9.29 -1.44 8.77
CA LEU A 16 -10.37 -2.30 9.28
C LEU A 16 -10.63 -2.07 10.77
N PHE A 17 -9.56 -1.88 11.55
CA PHE A 17 -9.68 -1.56 12.97
C PHE A 17 -10.34 -0.20 13.20
N ILE A 18 -9.96 0.81 12.42
CA ILE A 18 -10.60 2.13 12.45
C ILE A 18 -12.08 2.04 12.07
N ALA A 19 -12.44 1.25 11.05
CA ALA A 19 -13.83 1.06 10.65
C ALA A 19 -14.69 0.42 11.76
N LEU A 20 -14.12 -0.51 12.53
CA LEU A 20 -14.79 -1.13 13.68
C LEU A 20 -15.01 -0.12 14.83
N LEU A 21 -14.05 0.79 15.06
CA LEU A 21 -14.18 1.85 16.08
C LEU A 21 -15.08 3.00 15.64
N ALA A 22 -15.13 3.31 14.34
CA ALA A 22 -15.91 4.42 13.79
C ALA A 22 -17.42 4.15 13.79
N PHE A 23 -17.83 2.88 13.62
CA PHE A 23 -19.23 2.48 13.54
C PHE A 23 -19.56 1.35 14.53
N PRO A 24 -19.49 1.62 15.85
CA PRO A 24 -19.79 0.60 16.85
C PRO A 24 -21.27 0.22 16.80
N GLY A 25 -21.57 -1.08 16.70
CA GLY A 25 -22.95 -1.59 16.76
C GLY A 25 -23.78 -1.48 15.48
N ASP A 26 -23.22 -0.92 14.40
CA ASP A 26 -23.93 -0.73 13.12
C ASP A 26 -23.32 -1.61 12.01
N PRO A 27 -23.76 -2.88 11.89
CA PRO A 27 -23.11 -3.86 11.02
C PRO A 27 -23.21 -3.54 9.53
N ILE A 28 -24.22 -2.76 9.11
CA ILE A 28 -24.42 -2.38 7.71
C ILE A 28 -23.32 -1.40 7.27
N LEU A 29 -23.09 -0.34 8.05
CA LEU A 29 -22.05 0.66 7.79
C LEU A 29 -20.64 0.07 7.90
N GLN A 30 -20.43 -0.85 8.86
CA GLN A 30 -19.16 -1.57 8.94
C GLN A 30 -18.89 -2.41 7.70
N SER A 31 -19.92 -3.03 7.11
CA SER A 31 -19.76 -3.87 5.92
C SER A 31 -19.39 -3.01 4.70
N GLU A 32 -20.07 -1.88 4.51
CA GLU A 32 -19.74 -0.92 3.46
C GLU A 32 -18.33 -0.34 3.61
N ALA A 33 -17.94 0.02 4.84
CA ALA A 33 -16.59 0.53 5.12
C ALA A 33 -15.50 -0.51 4.80
N LYS A 34 -15.70 -1.79 5.15
CA LYS A 34 -14.77 -2.87 4.81
C LYS A 34 -14.60 -3.05 3.31
N VAL A 35 -15.70 -2.99 2.56
CA VAL A 35 -15.68 -3.07 1.10
C VAL A 35 -14.91 -1.88 0.52
N GLY A 36 -15.15 -0.66 1.02
CA GLY A 36 -14.41 0.53 0.62
C GLY A 36 -12.89 0.41 0.88
N ILE A 37 -12.50 -0.08 2.05
CA ILE A 37 -11.09 -0.30 2.42
C ILE A 37 -10.44 -1.34 1.51
N LEU A 38 -11.13 -2.44 1.23
CA LEU A 38 -10.66 -3.49 0.32
C LEU A 38 -10.43 -2.96 -1.09
N VAL A 39 -11.41 -2.24 -1.65
CA VAL A 39 -11.33 -1.68 -3.00
C VAL A 39 -10.26 -0.59 -3.07
N GLY A 40 -10.21 0.33 -2.10
CA GLY A 40 -9.22 1.39 -2.04
C GLY A 40 -7.79 0.86 -1.92
N SER A 41 -7.58 -0.15 -1.06
CA SER A 41 -6.27 -0.80 -0.91
C SER A 41 -5.85 -1.51 -2.20
N LEU A 42 -6.79 -2.18 -2.88
CA LEU A 42 -6.53 -2.84 -4.16
C LEU A 42 -6.09 -1.83 -5.23
N ILE A 43 -6.79 -0.69 -5.34
CA ILE A 43 -6.44 0.38 -6.28
C ILE A 43 -5.06 0.95 -5.95
N SER A 44 -4.78 1.25 -4.68
CA SER A 44 -3.46 1.77 -4.25
C SER A 44 -2.34 0.76 -4.54
N GLY A 45 -2.57 -0.53 -4.31
CA GLY A 45 -1.61 -1.60 -4.62
C GLY A 45 -1.34 -1.72 -6.11
N ILE A 46 -2.37 -1.66 -6.95
CA ILE A 46 -2.23 -1.71 -8.42
C ILE A 46 -1.46 -0.49 -8.92
N LEU A 47 -1.83 0.72 -8.46
CA LEU A 47 -1.14 1.96 -8.85
C LEU A 47 0.32 1.97 -8.37
N GLY A 48 0.58 1.58 -7.13
CA GLY A 48 1.93 1.45 -6.59
C GLY A 48 2.78 0.44 -7.36
N PHE A 49 2.20 -0.71 -7.70
CA PHE A 49 2.84 -1.73 -8.54
C PHE A 49 3.13 -1.21 -9.96
N LEU A 50 2.17 -0.53 -10.59
CA LEU A 50 2.36 0.05 -11.93
C LEU A 50 3.49 1.08 -11.93
N VAL A 51 3.50 1.96 -10.93
CA VAL A 51 4.55 2.98 -10.76
C VAL A 51 5.91 2.34 -10.54
N LEU A 52 6.00 1.29 -9.71
CA LEU A 52 7.26 0.57 -9.49
C LEU A 52 7.71 -0.23 -10.72
N ARG A 53 6.77 -0.73 -11.53
CA ARG A 53 7.10 -1.44 -12.76
C ARG A 53 7.65 -0.50 -13.83
N ILE A 54 7.19 0.75 -13.86
CA ILE A 54 7.67 1.80 -14.78
C ILE A 54 8.96 2.44 -14.24
N ALA A 55 9.13 2.49 -12.91
CA ALA A 55 10.36 2.96 -12.29
C ALA A 55 11.53 2.04 -12.66
N HIS A 56 12.32 2.49 -13.63
CA HIS A 56 13.50 1.80 -14.14
C HIS A 56 14.44 1.47 -12.97
N ARG A 57 14.80 0.19 -12.82
CA ARG A 57 15.77 -0.22 -11.80
C ARG A 57 17.12 0.36 -12.16
N GLU A 58 17.52 1.41 -11.45
CA GLU A 58 18.90 1.87 -11.40
C GLU A 58 19.70 0.72 -10.79
N VAL A 59 20.43 -0.03 -11.64
CA VAL A 59 21.35 -1.07 -11.20
C VAL A 59 22.41 -0.38 -10.32
N PRO A 60 22.55 -0.75 -9.03
CA PRO A 60 23.65 -0.27 -8.23
C PRO A 60 24.93 -0.80 -8.86
N ILE A 61 25.70 0.08 -9.49
CA ILE A 61 27.04 -0.24 -9.94
C ILE A 61 27.88 -0.48 -8.68
N SER A 62 28.24 -1.73 -8.45
CA SER A 62 29.16 -2.16 -7.40
C SER A 62 30.58 -1.67 -7.71
N HIS A 63 30.83 -0.37 -7.54
CA HIS A 63 32.19 0.15 -7.42
C HIS A 63 32.63 -0.03 -5.96
N THR A 64 33.29 -1.16 -5.67
CA THR A 64 34.49 -1.32 -4.80
C THR A 64 34.69 -2.80 -4.49
N ALA A 65 35.03 -3.56 -5.53
CA ALA A 65 35.79 -4.81 -5.42
C ALA A 65 37.25 -4.54 -5.82
N ALA A 66 37.88 -3.49 -5.25
CA ALA A 66 39.26 -3.11 -5.55
C ALA A 66 39.84 -2.15 -4.49
N SER A 67 40.29 -2.68 -3.36
CA SER A 67 41.37 -2.14 -2.53
C SER A 67 41.80 -3.27 -1.59
N ALA A 68 42.85 -4.07 -1.81
CA ALA A 68 44.18 -3.79 -2.38
C ALA A 68 44.83 -2.55 -1.76
#